data_AF-Q5NZP5-F1
#
_entry.id   AF-Q5NZP5-F1
#
_cell.length_a   1.000
_cell.length_b   1.000
_cell.length_c   1.000
_cell.angle_alpha   90.00
_cell.angle_beta   90.00
_cell.angle_gamma   90.00
#
_symmetry.space_group_name_H-M   'P 1'
#
loop_
_entity.id
_entity.type
_entity.pdbx_description
1 polymer ?
#
loop_
_entity_poly.entity_id
_entity_poly.type
_entity_poly.pdbx_seq_one_letter_code
_entity_poly.pdbx_strand_id
1 'polypeptide(L)'
;MLQLLKSLIRSLRDRVFAARDPIGFARSLGVRVGKNVRFYGVSRAMFGSEPWMISIGNDCYITAGVQFINHDGGTLILRKEEPTLEWTAPISIGNDVYIGVRTIILPNVRIGNRCIVGAGSIVSRSIPDNSVYAGIPARFICSTDDYLAKMKAKSLACGHLPGNQKAEVIKQIYRDRGWFAK
;
A
#
# COMPACT_ATOMS: atom_id res chain seq x y z
N MET A 1 -12.00 -24.23 -22.62
CA MET A 1 -12.86 -23.08 -22.99
C MET A 1 -13.68 -22.53 -21.81
N LEU A 2 -14.46 -23.35 -21.10
CA LEU A 2 -15.32 -22.89 -19.98
C LEU A 2 -14.56 -22.29 -18.78
N GLN A 3 -13.40 -22.84 -18.41
CA GLN A 3 -12.57 -22.31 -17.30
C GLN A 3 -11.99 -20.92 -17.61
N LEU A 4 -11.54 -20.71 -18.86
CA LEU A 4 -11.03 -19.42 -19.32
C LEU A 4 -12.12 -18.35 -19.27
N LEU A 5 -13.33 -18.69 -19.71
CA LEU A 5 -14.49 -17.80 -19.64
C LEU A 5 -14.85 -17.43 -18.20
N LYS A 6 -14.89 -18.40 -17.28
CA LYS A 6 -15.13 -18.16 -15.85
C LYS A 6 -14.07 -17.25 -15.22
N SER A 7 -12.80 -17.45 -15.58
CA SER A 7 -11.68 -16.61 -15.12
C SER A 7 -11.81 -15.17 -15.62
N LEU A 8 -12.12 -15.00 -16.91
CA LEU A 8 -12.32 -13.69 -17.53
C LEU A 8 -13.48 -12.93 -16.88
N ILE A 9 -14.65 -13.57 -16.73
CA ILE A 9 -15.83 -12.98 -16.08
C ILE A 9 -15.49 -12.53 -14.66
N ARG A 10 -14.78 -13.37 -13.89
CA ARG A 10 -14.33 -13.03 -12.54
C ARG A 10 -13.43 -11.80 -12.56
N SER A 11 -12.41 -11.80 -13.42
CA SER A 11 -11.45 -10.70 -13.55
C SER A 11 -12.14 -9.37 -13.89
N LEU A 12 -13.08 -9.38 -14.84
CA LEU A 12 -13.87 -8.20 -15.19
C LEU A 12 -14.73 -7.72 -14.03
N ARG A 13 -15.46 -8.64 -13.37
CA ARG A 13 -16.26 -8.34 -12.18
C ARG A 13 -15.41 -7.70 -11.09
N ASP A 14 -14.23 -8.25 -10.81
CA ASP A 14 -13.35 -7.73 -9.77
C ASP A 14 -12.83 -6.34 -10.12
N ARG A 15 -12.44 -6.09 -11.38
CA ARG A 15 -12.02 -4.76 -11.83
C ARG A 15 -13.13 -3.73 -11.66
N VAL A 16 -14.37 -4.08 -12.03
CA VAL A 16 -15.52 -3.18 -11.88
C VAL A 16 -15.82 -2.92 -10.41
N PHE A 17 -15.81 -3.96 -9.57
CA PHE A 17 -16.07 -3.80 -8.14
C PHE A 17 -14.97 -2.99 -7.46
N ALA A 18 -13.70 -3.33 -7.70
CA ALA A 18 -12.55 -2.59 -7.21
C ALA A 18 -12.55 -1.11 -7.61
N ALA A 19 -13.05 -0.78 -8.80
CA ALA A 19 -13.16 0.61 -9.26
C ALA A 19 -14.31 1.39 -8.61
N ARG A 20 -15.46 0.73 -8.37
CA ARG A 20 -16.66 1.38 -7.81
C ARG A 20 -16.65 1.49 -6.30
N ASP A 21 -16.20 0.44 -5.63
CA ASP A 21 -16.11 0.36 -4.18
C ASP A 21 -14.84 -0.39 -3.77
N PRO A 22 -13.69 0.30 -3.74
CA PRO A 22 -12.41 -0.30 -3.37
C PRO A 22 -12.42 -0.95 -1.99
N ILE A 23 -13.17 -0.37 -1.04
CA ILE A 23 -13.22 -0.82 0.35
C ILE A 23 -14.09 -2.06 0.49
N GLY A 24 -15.30 -2.04 -0.08
CA GLY A 24 -16.17 -3.21 -0.14
C GLY A 24 -15.51 -4.35 -0.91
N PHE A 25 -14.78 -4.06 -1.99
CA PHE A 25 -14.00 -5.06 -2.70
C PHE A 25 -12.94 -5.71 -1.80
N ALA A 26 -12.11 -4.93 -1.11
CA ALA A 26 -11.10 -5.48 -0.19
C ALA A 26 -11.73 -6.31 0.94
N ARG A 27 -12.83 -5.82 1.54
CA ARG A 27 -13.59 -6.55 2.57
C ARG A 27 -14.22 -7.83 2.02
N SER A 28 -14.71 -7.83 0.78
CA SER A 28 -15.28 -9.02 0.12
C SER A 28 -14.25 -10.11 -0.11
N LEU A 29 -12.96 -9.77 -0.16
CA LEU A 29 -11.88 -10.74 -0.20
C LEU A 29 -11.54 -11.27 1.20
N GLY A 30 -11.89 -10.56 2.27
CA GLY A 30 -11.62 -10.95 3.67
C GLY A 30 -10.79 -9.94 4.45
N VAL A 31 -10.25 -8.91 3.80
CA VAL A 31 -9.40 -7.91 4.46
C VAL A 31 -10.19 -7.13 5.50
N ARG A 32 -9.66 -7.00 6.71
CA ARG A 32 -10.24 -6.15 7.76
C ARG A 32 -9.79 -4.71 7.55
N VAL A 33 -10.69 -3.86 7.09
CA VAL A 33 -10.40 -2.45 6.74
C VAL A 33 -11.17 -1.50 7.64
N GLY A 34 -10.46 -0.55 8.27
CA GLY A 34 -11.01 0.52 9.09
C GLY A 34 -11.78 1.59 8.31
N LYS A 35 -11.95 2.77 8.93
CA LYS A 35 -12.63 3.94 8.38
C LYS A 35 -11.66 4.81 7.58
N ASN A 36 -12.17 5.55 6.60
CA ASN A 36 -11.42 6.54 5.81
C ASN A 36 -10.15 6.01 5.10
N VAL A 37 -10.07 4.69 4.87
CA VAL A 37 -8.97 4.11 4.09
C VAL A 37 -9.16 4.46 2.62
N ARG A 38 -8.06 4.80 1.95
CA ARG A 38 -8.04 5.08 0.52
C ARG A 38 -7.09 4.11 -0.18
N PHE A 39 -7.64 3.38 -1.15
CA PHE A 39 -6.83 2.60 -2.08
C PHE A 39 -6.67 3.33 -3.41
N TYR A 40 -5.43 3.53 -3.85
CA TYR A 40 -5.14 4.03 -5.20
C TYR A 40 -4.78 2.86 -6.10
N GLY A 41 -5.79 2.19 -6.67
CA GLY A 41 -5.58 1.04 -7.55
C GLY A 41 -5.57 -0.31 -6.82
N VAL A 42 -6.63 -0.61 -6.08
CA VAL A 42 -6.83 -1.93 -5.46
C VAL A 42 -7.10 -3.00 -6.52
N SER A 43 -6.61 -4.20 -6.27
CA SER A 43 -6.92 -5.39 -7.07
C SER A 43 -6.81 -6.64 -6.20
N ARG A 44 -7.32 -7.79 -6.67
CA ARG A 44 -7.18 -9.05 -5.91
C ARG A 44 -5.71 -9.39 -5.64
N ALA A 45 -4.82 -9.10 -6.61
CA ALA A 45 -3.39 -9.38 -6.48
C ALA A 45 -2.72 -8.59 -5.35
N MET A 46 -3.35 -7.56 -4.79
CA MET A 46 -2.81 -6.80 -3.66
C MET A 46 -2.70 -7.63 -2.38
N PHE A 47 -3.54 -8.65 -2.17
CA PHE A 47 -3.77 -9.24 -0.85
C PHE A 47 -3.35 -10.72 -0.70
N GLY A 48 -2.57 -11.26 -1.63
CA GLY A 48 -2.13 -12.66 -1.57
C GLY A 48 -3.29 -13.66 -1.61
N SER A 49 -3.07 -14.86 -1.07
CA SER A 49 -4.09 -15.94 -1.01
C SER A 49 -4.87 -15.97 0.31
N GLU A 50 -4.38 -15.34 1.38
CA GLU A 50 -5.04 -15.31 2.70
C GLU A 50 -5.40 -13.87 3.16
N PRO A 51 -6.22 -13.13 2.38
CA PRO A 51 -6.62 -11.75 2.68
C PRO A 51 -7.25 -11.55 4.07
N TRP A 52 -7.87 -12.58 4.66
CA TRP A 52 -8.45 -12.54 6.01
C TRP A 52 -7.41 -12.36 7.14
N MET A 53 -6.14 -12.59 6.84
CA MET A 53 -5.02 -12.37 7.76
C MET A 53 -4.46 -10.94 7.73
N ILE A 54 -5.05 -10.07 6.90
CA ILE A 54 -4.63 -8.66 6.75
C ILE A 54 -5.60 -7.76 7.51
N SER A 55 -5.04 -6.84 8.28
CA SER A 55 -5.79 -5.77 8.95
C SER A 55 -5.19 -4.40 8.65
N ILE A 56 -6.06 -3.43 8.37
CA ILE A 56 -5.72 -2.04 8.08
C ILE A 56 -6.56 -1.15 8.99
N GLY A 57 -5.91 -0.29 9.77
CA GLY A 57 -6.55 0.68 10.64
C GLY A 57 -7.28 1.80 9.90
N ASN A 58 -7.49 2.91 10.58
CA ASN A 58 -8.21 4.07 10.06
C ASN A 58 -7.27 5.06 9.35
N ASP A 59 -7.83 5.85 8.45
CA ASP A 59 -7.16 7.02 7.84
C ASP A 59 -5.87 6.66 7.07
N CYS A 60 -5.83 5.43 6.52
CA CYS A 60 -4.70 4.91 5.78
C CYS A 60 -4.78 5.18 4.28
N TYR A 61 -3.62 5.33 3.64
CA TYR A 61 -3.46 5.55 2.20
C TYR A 61 -2.60 4.43 1.63
N ILE A 62 -3.21 3.52 0.87
CA ILE A 62 -2.54 2.37 0.27
C ILE A 62 -2.48 2.59 -1.25
N THR A 63 -1.27 2.67 -1.79
CA THR A 63 -1.09 3.09 -3.19
C THR A 63 -0.95 1.92 -4.16
N ALA A 64 -0.84 2.22 -5.45
CA ALA A 64 -0.93 1.23 -6.51
C ALA A 64 0.18 0.17 -6.42
N GLY A 65 -0.20 -1.09 -6.67
CA GLY A 65 0.75 -2.20 -6.73
C GLY A 65 1.40 -2.56 -5.39
N VAL A 66 0.94 -2.03 -4.25
CA VAL A 66 1.31 -2.58 -2.94
C VAL A 66 0.95 -4.06 -2.90
N GLN A 67 1.80 -4.87 -2.27
CA GLN A 67 1.61 -6.32 -2.10
C GLN A 67 1.69 -6.66 -0.62
N PHE A 68 0.64 -7.30 -0.12
CA PHE A 68 0.59 -7.92 1.20
C PHE A 68 0.81 -9.42 1.01
N ILE A 69 1.93 -9.94 1.52
CA ILE A 69 2.31 -11.35 1.40
C ILE A 69 2.35 -11.93 2.80
N ASN A 70 1.40 -12.81 3.12
CA ASN A 70 1.24 -13.39 4.45
C ASN A 70 1.87 -14.78 4.60
N HIS A 71 2.37 -15.39 3.52
CA HIS A 71 3.01 -16.71 3.56
C HIS A 71 4.39 -16.68 2.88
N ASP A 72 5.25 -17.63 3.21
CA ASP A 72 6.53 -17.83 2.54
C ASP A 72 6.50 -19.06 1.63
N GLY A 73 6.37 -18.78 0.33
CA GLY A 73 6.40 -19.81 -0.72
C GLY A 73 7.74 -20.54 -0.82
N GLY A 74 8.81 -20.02 -0.22
CA GLY A 74 10.09 -20.72 -0.10
C GLY A 74 9.97 -22.06 0.62
N THR A 75 8.96 -22.22 1.49
CA THR A 75 8.69 -23.50 2.17
C THR A 75 8.30 -24.62 1.22
N LEU A 76 7.73 -24.31 0.04
CA LEU A 76 7.18 -25.32 -0.88
C LEU A 76 8.21 -26.34 -1.38
N ILE A 77 9.45 -25.91 -1.62
CA ILE A 77 10.51 -26.81 -2.12
C ILE A 77 10.97 -27.81 -1.06
N LEU A 78 10.80 -27.47 0.23
CA LEU A 78 11.23 -28.25 1.38
C LEU A 78 10.13 -29.21 1.87
N ARG A 79 8.89 -29.09 1.36
CA ARG A 79 7.76 -29.97 1.75
C ARG A 79 7.90 -31.43 1.32
N LYS A 80 8.90 -31.77 0.51
CA LYS A 80 9.26 -33.17 0.24
C LYS A 80 9.93 -33.81 1.46
N GLU A 81 10.68 -33.01 2.22
CA GLU A 81 11.39 -33.43 3.42
C GLU A 81 10.50 -33.28 4.66
N GLU A 82 9.78 -32.16 4.78
CA GLU A 82 8.83 -31.90 5.85
C GLU A 82 7.46 -31.51 5.26
N PRO A 83 6.56 -32.48 5.00
CA PRO A 83 5.26 -32.23 4.37
C PRO A 83 4.37 -31.22 5.09
N THR A 84 4.57 -31.03 6.40
CA THR A 84 3.80 -30.07 7.20
C THR A 84 4.41 -28.67 7.23
N LEU A 85 5.58 -28.45 6.60
CA LEU A 85 6.29 -27.17 6.64
C LEU A 85 5.50 -26.07 5.96
N GLU A 86 5.01 -25.14 6.78
CA GLU A 86 4.24 -23.98 6.37
C GLU A 86 4.66 -22.80 7.24
N TRP A 87 4.92 -21.65 6.63
CA TRP A 87 5.11 -20.41 7.37
C TRP A 87 4.16 -19.35 6.81
N THR A 88 3.13 -19.08 7.60
CA THR A 88 2.10 -18.09 7.30
C THR A 88 1.84 -17.26 8.55
N ALA A 89 1.84 -15.94 8.42
CA ALA A 89 1.69 -15.02 9.53
C ALA A 89 0.97 -13.73 9.12
N PRO A 90 0.20 -13.11 10.04
CA PRO A 90 -0.64 -11.96 9.71
C PRO A 90 0.17 -10.69 9.43
N ILE A 91 -0.48 -9.74 8.73
CA ILE A 91 0.01 -8.38 8.55
C ILE A 91 -0.99 -7.40 9.17
N SER A 92 -0.49 -6.47 9.98
CA SER A 92 -1.31 -5.43 10.60
C SER A 92 -0.75 -4.04 10.32
N ILE A 93 -1.61 -3.16 9.80
CA ILE A 93 -1.33 -1.75 9.59
C ILE A 93 -2.11 -0.94 10.63
N GLY A 94 -1.43 -0.07 11.36
CA GLY A 94 -2.02 0.87 12.32
C GLY A 94 -2.90 1.94 11.67
N ASN A 95 -3.09 3.05 12.38
CA ASN A 95 -3.85 4.21 11.90
C ASN A 95 -2.92 5.27 11.31
N ASP A 96 -3.46 6.13 10.43
CA ASP A 96 -2.74 7.25 9.81
C ASP A 96 -1.49 6.81 9.03
N VAL A 97 -1.56 5.66 8.34
CA VAL A 97 -0.40 5.09 7.62
C VAL A 97 -0.46 5.40 6.13
N TYR A 98 0.66 5.83 5.57
CA TYR A 98 0.86 5.93 4.12
C TYR A 98 1.79 4.81 3.63
N ILE A 99 1.36 4.05 2.63
CA ILE A 99 2.16 3.00 1.99
C ILE A 99 2.40 3.34 0.52
N GLY A 100 3.66 3.61 0.19
CA GLY A 100 4.12 4.03 -1.12
C GLY A 100 3.99 2.97 -2.21
N VAL A 101 3.99 3.44 -3.46
CA VAL A 101 3.65 2.65 -4.65
C VAL A 101 4.58 1.43 -4.76
N ARG A 102 4.04 0.26 -5.11
CA ARG A 102 4.82 -0.99 -5.27
C ARG A 102 5.62 -1.43 -4.03
N THR A 103 5.18 -1.07 -2.82
CA THR A 103 5.75 -1.64 -1.58
C THR A 103 5.33 -3.10 -1.41
N ILE A 104 6.24 -3.95 -0.96
CA ILE A 104 5.98 -5.34 -0.58
C ILE A 104 6.07 -5.45 0.94
N ILE A 105 5.06 -6.04 1.57
CA ILE A 105 5.00 -6.26 3.01
C ILE A 105 5.00 -7.77 3.25
N LEU A 106 6.00 -8.25 3.99
CA LEU A 106 6.25 -9.67 4.22
C LEU A 106 5.48 -10.20 5.45
N PRO A 107 5.45 -11.54 5.66
CA PRO A 107 4.69 -12.13 6.74
C PRO A 107 5.15 -11.65 8.12
N ASN A 108 4.22 -11.65 9.09
CA ASN A 108 4.46 -11.26 10.48
C ASN A 108 4.85 -9.79 10.70
N VAL A 109 4.57 -8.91 9.73
CA VAL A 109 4.87 -7.48 9.84
C VAL A 109 3.74 -6.72 10.50
N ARG A 110 4.09 -5.90 11.49
CA ARG A 110 3.24 -4.86 12.07
C ARG A 110 3.79 -3.49 11.71
N ILE A 111 2.99 -2.66 11.07
CA ILE A 111 3.30 -1.25 10.84
C ILE A 111 2.51 -0.43 11.85
N GLY A 112 3.21 0.34 12.67
CA GLY A 112 2.64 1.21 13.70
C GLY A 112 1.77 2.34 13.19
N ASN A 113 1.34 3.21 14.10
CA ASN A 113 0.54 4.38 13.79
C ASN A 113 1.39 5.54 13.25
N ARG A 114 0.79 6.39 12.41
CA ARG A 114 1.44 7.59 11.83
C ARG A 114 2.75 7.26 11.12
N CYS A 115 2.79 6.13 10.42
CA CYS A 115 3.96 5.65 9.69
C CYS A 115 3.89 6.00 8.20
N ILE A 116 5.06 6.20 7.59
CA ILE A 116 5.20 6.40 6.14
C ILE A 116 6.17 5.34 5.61
N VAL A 117 5.71 4.55 4.63
CA VAL A 117 6.56 3.63 3.89
C VAL A 117 6.82 4.18 2.49
N GLY A 118 8.10 4.35 2.15
CA GLY A 118 8.52 4.84 0.86
C GLY A 118 8.14 3.91 -0.30
N ALA A 119 8.02 4.46 -1.50
CA ALA A 119 7.75 3.69 -2.71
C ALA A 119 8.80 2.60 -2.97
N GLY A 120 8.36 1.45 -3.48
CA GLY A 120 9.23 0.33 -3.87
C GLY A 120 9.91 -0.38 -2.72
N SER A 121 9.47 -0.18 -1.47
CA SER A 121 10.14 -0.75 -0.30
C SER A 121 9.80 -2.23 -0.09
N ILE A 122 10.71 -2.99 0.52
CA ILE A 122 10.44 -4.34 1.04
C ILE A 122 10.43 -4.30 2.57
N VAL A 123 9.24 -4.32 3.15
CA VAL A 123 9.05 -4.32 4.60
C VAL A 123 9.15 -5.75 5.11
N SER A 124 10.34 -6.12 5.59
CA SER A 124 10.65 -7.45 6.14
C SER A 124 10.69 -7.50 7.67
N ARG A 125 10.51 -6.36 8.33
CA ARG A 125 10.47 -6.23 9.80
C ARG A 125 9.42 -5.19 10.18
N SER A 126 8.81 -5.37 11.35
CA SER A 126 7.82 -4.44 11.90
C SER A 126 8.39 -3.02 12.06
N ILE A 127 7.53 -2.04 11.84
CA ILE A 127 7.83 -0.61 11.86
C ILE A 127 7.16 0.00 13.10
N PRO A 128 7.90 0.67 14.01
CA PRO A 128 7.31 1.31 15.18
C PRO A 128 6.53 2.58 14.79
N ASP A 129 5.64 3.03 15.66
CA ASP A 129 4.87 4.27 15.49
C ASP A 129 5.75 5.49 15.17
N ASN A 130 5.17 6.49 14.50
CA ASN A 130 5.78 7.81 14.25
C ASN A 130 7.08 7.78 13.43
N SER A 131 7.20 6.84 12.50
CA SER A 131 8.43 6.62 11.77
C SER A 131 8.24 6.51 10.26
N VAL A 132 9.29 6.93 9.54
CA VAL A 132 9.39 6.81 8.09
C VAL A 132 10.42 5.75 7.75
N TYR A 133 10.02 4.76 6.95
CA TYR A 133 10.88 3.67 6.48
C TYR A 133 10.88 3.62 4.95
N ALA A 134 12.02 3.32 4.34
CA ALA A 134 12.10 3.10 2.90
C ALA A 134 13.26 2.16 2.52
N GLY A 135 13.23 1.63 1.30
CA GLY A 135 14.33 0.88 0.69
C GLY A 135 14.14 -0.64 0.66
N ILE A 136 15.19 -1.35 0.22
CA ILE A 136 15.20 -2.80 0.05
C ILE A 136 16.45 -3.38 0.76
N PRO A 137 16.30 -4.04 1.91
CA PRO A 137 15.09 -4.04 2.76
C PRO A 137 14.79 -2.65 3.35
N ALA A 138 13.56 -2.42 3.78
CA ALA A 138 13.15 -1.17 4.38
C ALA A 138 13.96 -0.87 5.65
N ARG A 139 14.43 0.37 5.76
CA ARG A 139 15.19 0.88 6.92
C ARG A 139 14.62 2.20 7.38
N PHE A 140 14.80 2.50 8.67
CA PHE A 140 14.43 3.78 9.25
C PHE A 140 15.13 4.91 8.53
N ILE A 141 14.38 5.97 8.20
CA ILE A 141 14.88 7.15 7.51
C ILE A 141 14.88 8.35 8.46
N CYS A 142 13.72 8.63 9.08
CA CYS A 142 13.57 9.67 10.10
C CYS A 142 12.23 9.48 10.84
N SER A 143 11.99 10.30 11.85
CA SER A 143 10.66 10.41 12.47
C SER A 143 9.64 11.04 11.50
N THR A 144 8.36 10.80 11.76
CA THR A 144 7.27 11.44 10.99
C THR A 144 7.26 12.96 11.18
N ASP A 145 7.66 13.45 12.36
CA ASP A 145 7.78 14.89 12.62
C ASP A 145 8.92 15.53 11.82
N ASP A 146 10.08 14.88 11.75
CA ASP A 146 11.18 15.34 10.90
C ASP A 146 10.79 15.32 9.41
N TYR A 147 10.03 14.31 9.00
CA TYR A 147 9.49 14.25 7.64
C TYR A 147 8.54 15.42 7.38
N LEU A 148 7.63 15.74 8.31
CA LEU A 148 6.74 16.88 8.21
C LEU A 148 7.51 18.20 8.12
N ALA A 149 8.54 18.41 8.95
CA ALA A 149 9.38 19.60 8.90
C ALA A 149 10.07 19.74 7.53
N LYS A 150 10.65 18.64 7.01
CA LYS A 150 11.24 18.58 5.67
C LYS A 150 10.22 18.89 4.56
N MET A 151 8.99 18.39 4.69
CA MET A 151 7.93 18.63 3.69
C MET A 151 7.39 20.05 3.76
N LYS A 152 7.29 20.67 4.94
CA LYS A 152 6.92 22.09 5.09
C LYS A 152 7.91 22.99 4.34
N ALA A 153 9.21 22.72 4.46
CA ALA A 153 10.25 23.47 3.74
C ALA A 153 10.18 23.32 2.22
N LYS A 154 9.62 22.21 1.71
CA LYS A 154 9.46 21.92 0.27
C LYS A 154 8.07 22.26 -0.26
N SER A 155 7.14 22.67 0.60
CA SER A 155 5.72 22.80 0.29
C SER A 155 5.48 23.87 -0.77
N LEU A 156 4.55 23.60 -1.69
CA LEU A 156 4.04 24.58 -2.65
C LEU A 156 2.81 25.34 -2.12
N ALA A 157 2.46 25.16 -0.84
CA ALA A 157 1.31 25.78 -0.15
C ALA A 157 -0.08 25.59 -0.80
N CYS A 158 -0.21 24.77 -1.84
CA CYS A 158 -1.46 24.51 -2.57
C CYS A 158 -2.14 23.18 -2.18
N GLY A 159 -1.78 22.60 -1.03
CA GLY A 159 -2.26 21.30 -0.59
C GLY A 159 -3.78 21.20 -0.46
N HIS A 160 -4.40 22.29 -0.01
CA HIS A 160 -5.84 22.45 0.27
C HIS A 160 -6.70 22.70 -0.98
N LEU A 161 -6.09 23.01 -2.13
CA LEU A 161 -6.82 23.32 -3.34
C LEU A 161 -7.44 22.05 -3.97
N PRO A 162 -8.63 22.16 -4.59
CA PRO A 162 -9.24 21.06 -5.34
C PRO A 162 -8.40 20.73 -6.59
N GLY A 163 -8.57 19.52 -7.13
CA GLY A 163 -7.63 18.92 -8.09
C GLY A 163 -7.31 19.77 -9.33
N ASN A 164 -8.31 20.38 -9.97
CA ASN A 164 -8.11 21.26 -11.13
C ASN A 164 -7.36 22.55 -10.75
N GLN A 165 -7.83 23.28 -9.74
CA GLN A 165 -7.17 24.50 -9.27
C GLN A 165 -5.74 24.23 -8.79
N LYS A 166 -5.54 23.12 -8.08
CA LYS A 166 -4.22 22.67 -7.63
C LYS A 166 -3.30 22.37 -8.79
N ALA A 167 -3.78 21.68 -9.82
CA ALA A 167 -3.00 21.40 -11.02
C ALA A 167 -2.54 22.69 -11.71
N GLU A 168 -3.42 23.68 -11.81
CA GLU A 168 -3.14 24.94 -12.47
C GLU A 168 -2.10 25.75 -11.71
N VAL A 169 -2.23 25.84 -10.38
CA VAL A 169 -1.24 26.48 -9.50
C VAL A 169 0.12 25.79 -9.59
N ILE A 170 0.16 24.45 -9.56
CA ILE A 170 1.43 23.70 -9.67
C ILE A 170 2.08 23.97 -11.04
N LYS A 171 1.31 23.91 -12.14
CA LYS A 171 1.84 24.21 -13.49
C LYS A 171 2.45 25.60 -13.56
N GLN A 172 1.77 26.60 -13.00
CA GLN A 172 2.27 27.97 -12.99
C GLN A 172 3.57 28.09 -12.18
N ILE A 173 3.62 27.56 -10.96
CA ILE A 173 4.83 27.57 -10.12
C ILE A 173 6.04 26.98 -10.87
N TYR A 174 5.86 25.83 -11.52
CA TYR A 174 6.96 25.17 -12.23
C TYR A 174 7.29 25.82 -13.58
N ARG A 175 6.35 26.51 -14.22
CA ARG A 175 6.62 27.39 -15.37
C ARG A 175 7.54 28.54 -14.95
N ASP A 176 7.23 29.19 -13.84
CA ASP A 176 8.03 30.32 -13.30
C ASP A 176 9.43 29.85 -12.85
N ARG A 177 9.57 28.57 -12.47
CA ARG A 177 10.86 27.92 -12.18
C ARG A 177 11.58 27.38 -13.43
N GLY A 178 11.05 27.60 -14.63
CA GLY A 178 11.67 27.21 -15.90
C GLY A 178 11.57 25.72 -16.26
N TRP A 179 10.75 24.91 -15.57
CA TRP A 179 10.63 23.47 -15.85
C TRP A 179 9.88 23.15 -17.15
N PHE A 180 9.03 24.08 -17.61
CA PHE A 180 8.21 23.90 -18.81
C PHE A 180 8.63 24.82 -19.96
N ALA A 181 9.79 25.47 -19.86
CA ALA A 181 10.34 26.24 -20.96
C ALA A 181 10.90 25.29 -22.02
N LYS A 182 10.17 25.18 -23.12
CA LYS A 182 10.69 25.01 -24.48
C LYS A 182 10.08 26.11 -25.33
#